data_AF-A0ABD3XUZ1-F1
#
_entry.id   AF-A0ABD3XUZ1-F1
#
_cell.length_a   1.000
_cell.length_b   1.000
_cell.length_c   1.000
_cell.angle_alpha   90.00
_cell.angle_beta   90.00
_cell.angle_gamma   90.00
#
_symmetry.space_group_name_H-M   'P 1'
#
loop_
_entity.id
_entity.type
_entity.pdbx_description
1 polymer ?
#
loop_
_entity_poly.entity_id
_entity_poly.type
_entity_poly.pdbx_seq_one_letter_code
_entity_poly.pdbx_strand_id
1 'polypeptide(L)'
;MAGKSEKLQQTYRDTLDITSKQRYDDKIGLIEKQDPYTLEKHRWTQDVDKWASVTYPDIVNYLLFSTSAYTMDELKSYKGLEAYNQFVSDWVRDVKVCEISGLCVHTAKVGSKYSLIFSNFFGTFRQS
;
A
#
# COMPACT_ATOMS: atom_id res chain seq x y z
N MET A 1 24.62 30.27 -24.05
CA MET A 1 24.28 28.84 -23.85
C MET A 1 23.40 28.77 -22.62
N ALA A 2 22.08 28.61 -22.79
CA ALA A 2 21.14 28.59 -21.69
C ALA A 2 21.26 27.23 -20.97
N GLY A 3 21.78 27.25 -19.74
CA GLY A 3 21.80 26.09 -18.86
C GLY A 3 20.36 25.66 -18.58
N LYS A 4 19.99 24.46 -19.06
CA LYS A 4 18.75 23.81 -18.61
C LYS A 4 18.90 23.57 -17.12
N SER A 5 18.03 24.18 -16.31
CA SER A 5 17.91 23.86 -14.89
C SER A 5 17.38 22.44 -14.77
N GLU A 6 18.26 21.50 -14.40
CA GLU A 6 17.86 20.17 -13.95
C GLU A 6 16.97 20.34 -12.72
N LYS A 7 15.66 20.15 -12.92
CA LYS A 7 14.74 19.97 -11.79
C LYS A 7 15.12 18.65 -11.14
N LEU A 8 15.88 18.70 -10.06
CA LEU A 8 16.06 17.58 -9.14
C LEU A 8 14.66 17.07 -8.79
N GLN A 9 14.35 15.84 -9.21
CA GLN A 9 13.06 15.22 -8.91
C GLN A 9 13.01 14.99 -7.40
N GLN A 10 12.22 15.80 -6.68
CA GLN A 10 11.99 15.60 -5.26
C GLN A 10 11.37 14.22 -5.05
N THR A 11 11.94 13.43 -4.14
CA THR A 11 11.43 12.10 -3.84
C THR A 11 10.20 12.20 -2.94
N TYR A 12 9.32 11.20 -2.95
CA TYR A 12 8.13 11.18 -2.07
C TYR A 12 8.53 11.37 -0.60
N ARG A 13 9.62 10.71 -0.19
CA ARG A 13 10.22 10.82 1.14
C ARG A 13 10.50 12.26 1.55
N ASP A 14 10.94 13.11 0.64
CA ASP A 14 11.32 14.50 0.96
C ASP A 14 10.10 15.35 1.33
N THR A 15 8.93 15.02 0.78
CA THR A 15 7.66 15.71 1.00
C THR A 15 6.98 15.38 2.34
N LEU A 16 7.44 14.34 3.03
CA LEU A 16 6.87 13.86 4.29
C LEU A 16 7.28 14.73 5.50
N ASP A 17 6.50 14.70 6.58
CA ASP A 17 6.90 15.24 7.88
C ASP A 17 7.95 14.33 8.56
N ILE A 18 8.60 14.83 9.62
CA ILE A 18 9.70 14.13 10.31
C ILE A 18 9.27 12.73 10.81
N THR A 19 8.07 12.61 11.38
CA THR A 19 7.57 11.34 11.93
C THR A 19 7.25 10.36 10.80
N SER A 20 6.61 10.84 9.74
CA SER A 20 6.29 10.02 8.57
C SER A 20 7.55 9.60 7.80
N LYS A 21 8.59 10.45 7.73
CA LYS A 21 9.90 10.08 7.16
C LYS A 21 10.52 8.91 7.90
N GLN A 22 10.51 8.94 9.23
CA GLN A 22 11.08 7.85 10.01
C GLN A 22 10.32 6.53 9.80
N ARG A 23 8.98 6.56 9.84
CA ARG A 23 8.14 5.39 9.52
C ARG A 23 8.37 4.89 8.10
N TYR A 24 8.60 5.80 7.16
CA TYR A 24 8.93 5.46 5.78
C TYR A 24 10.27 4.74 5.70
N ASP A 25 11.32 5.29 6.32
CA ASP A 25 12.66 4.69 6.35
C ASP A 25 12.65 3.29 6.95
N ASP A 26 11.91 3.09 8.05
CA ASP A 26 11.76 1.79 8.69
C ASP A 26 11.12 0.78 7.74
N LYS A 27 10.06 1.17 7.02
CA LYS A 27 9.39 0.31 6.03
C LYS A 27 10.27 0.00 4.82
N ILE A 28 10.95 1.01 4.29
CA ILE A 28 11.87 0.88 3.16
C ILE A 28 13.07 -0.01 3.53
N GLY A 29 13.51 0.03 4.79
CA GLY A 29 14.52 -0.87 5.34
C GLY A 29 14.16 -2.36 5.25
N LEU A 30 12.86 -2.71 5.24
CA LEU A 30 12.39 -4.09 5.11
C LEU A 30 12.50 -4.63 3.67
N ILE A 31 12.53 -3.76 2.67
CA ILE A 31 12.52 -4.11 1.24
C ILE A 31 13.85 -3.73 0.56
N GLU A 32 14.98 -4.02 1.22
CA GLU A 32 16.35 -3.74 0.70
C GLU A 32 16.60 -2.27 0.34
N LYS A 33 15.86 -1.34 0.95
CA LYS A 33 15.88 0.08 0.62
C LYS A 33 15.47 0.40 -0.83
N GLN A 34 14.72 -0.49 -1.48
CA GLN A 34 14.16 -0.26 -2.80
C GLN A 34 12.88 0.55 -2.68
N ASP A 35 12.90 1.81 -3.15
CA ASP A 35 11.74 2.69 -3.07
C ASP A 35 10.66 2.27 -4.12
N PRO A 36 9.44 1.88 -3.68
CA PRO A 36 8.36 1.44 -4.56
C PRO A 36 7.96 2.47 -5.63
N TYR A 37 8.13 3.76 -5.36
CA TYR A 37 7.81 4.85 -6.29
C TYR A 37 8.87 5.04 -7.37
N THR A 38 10.07 4.49 -7.17
CA THR A 38 11.19 4.57 -8.13
C THR A 38 11.40 3.27 -8.91
N LEU A 39 10.75 2.17 -8.47
CA LEU A 39 10.84 0.88 -9.15
C LEU A 39 10.33 0.94 -10.59
N GLU A 40 11.02 0.21 -11.46
CA GLU A 40 10.65 0.13 -12.86
C GLU A 40 9.29 -0.54 -13.08
N LYS A 41 8.50 -0.01 -14.02
CA LYS A 41 7.14 -0.49 -14.31
C LYS A 41 7.06 -1.97 -14.66
N HIS A 42 8.12 -2.53 -15.25
CA HIS A 42 8.16 -3.92 -15.69
C HIS A 42 8.25 -4.92 -14.53
N ARG A 43 8.69 -4.49 -13.33
CA ARG A 43 8.72 -5.33 -12.12
C ARG A 43 7.34 -5.58 -11.53
N TRP A 44 6.36 -4.77 -11.89
CA TRP A 44 5.01 -4.86 -11.35
C TRP A 44 4.13 -5.75 -12.22
N THR A 45 3.39 -6.65 -11.58
CA THR A 45 2.46 -7.57 -12.26
C THR A 45 1.07 -7.49 -11.64
N GLN A 46 0.04 -7.71 -12.45
CA GLN A 46 -1.36 -7.78 -12.00
C GLN A 46 -1.82 -9.22 -11.73
N ASP A 47 -0.90 -10.18 -11.82
CA ASP A 47 -1.17 -11.59 -11.61
C ASP A 47 -1.57 -11.85 -10.15
N VAL A 48 -2.78 -12.38 -9.97
CA VAL A 48 -3.37 -12.65 -8.65
C VAL A 48 -2.70 -13.86 -7.98
N ASP A 49 -2.16 -14.78 -8.76
CA ASP A 49 -1.49 -15.98 -8.22
C ASP A 49 -0.17 -15.62 -7.53
N LYS A 50 0.36 -14.41 -7.78
CA LYS A 50 1.56 -13.87 -7.14
C LYS A 50 1.28 -13.03 -5.90
N TRP A 51 0.01 -12.94 -5.49
CA TRP A 51 -0.34 -12.25 -4.26
C TRP A 51 0.10 -13.08 -3.06
N ALA A 52 0.31 -12.42 -1.92
CA ALA A 52 0.55 -13.13 -0.68
C ALA A 52 -0.62 -14.10 -0.42
N SER A 53 -0.30 -15.36 -0.13
CA SER A 53 -1.32 -16.32 0.30
C SER A 53 -1.84 -15.89 1.66
N VAL A 54 -3.09 -15.43 1.71
CA VAL A 54 -3.76 -15.00 2.94
C VAL A 54 -4.88 -15.99 3.26
N THR A 55 -4.89 -16.52 4.48
CA THR A 55 -5.95 -17.42 4.94
C THR A 55 -7.08 -16.65 5.62
N TYR A 56 -8.26 -17.26 5.72
CA TYR A 56 -9.39 -16.64 6.45
C TYR A 56 -9.04 -16.26 7.91
N PRO A 57 -8.34 -17.11 8.70
CA PRO A 57 -7.83 -16.72 10.01
C PRO A 57 -6.94 -15.47 9.99
N ASP A 58 -6.06 -15.31 8.99
CA ASP A 58 -5.20 -14.14 8.88
C ASP A 58 -6.01 -12.86 8.67
N ILE A 59 -7.06 -12.93 7.84
CA ILE A 59 -7.98 -11.82 7.60
C ILE A 59 -8.70 -11.43 8.88
N VAL A 60 -9.26 -12.41 9.61
CA VAL A 60 -9.98 -12.16 10.86
C VAL A 60 -9.03 -11.60 11.93
N ASN A 61 -7.83 -12.16 12.04
CA ASN A 61 -6.82 -11.71 12.99
C ASN A 61 -6.40 -10.27 12.72
N TYR A 62 -6.15 -9.94 11.45
CA TYR A 62 -5.83 -8.58 11.06
C TYR A 62 -6.99 -7.62 11.33
N LEU A 63 -8.22 -7.98 10.94
CA LEU A 63 -9.37 -7.07 11.02
C LEU A 63 -9.99 -6.94 12.42
N LEU A 64 -9.85 -7.92 13.32
CA LEU A 64 -10.45 -7.84 14.67
C LEU A 64 -9.43 -7.70 15.79
N PHE A 65 -8.26 -8.32 15.67
CA PHE A 65 -7.33 -8.49 16.79
C PHE A 65 -6.02 -7.70 16.62
N SER A 66 -5.79 -7.10 15.45
CA SER A 66 -4.61 -6.26 15.17
C SER A 66 -4.93 -4.76 15.22
N THR A 67 -4.14 -3.91 14.55
CA THR A 67 -4.28 -2.44 14.42
C THR A 67 -5.54 -1.95 13.69
N SER A 68 -6.50 -2.83 13.45
CA SER A 68 -7.74 -2.55 12.72
C SER A 68 -8.78 -1.85 13.60
N ALA A 69 -9.64 -1.05 12.97
CA ALA A 69 -10.70 -0.29 13.62
C ALA A 69 -12.06 -1.02 13.66
N TYR A 70 -12.13 -2.26 13.16
CA TYR A 70 -13.40 -2.97 12.98
C TYR A 70 -13.78 -3.87 14.15
N THR A 71 -15.08 -3.91 14.44
CA THR A 71 -15.69 -4.80 15.41
C THR A 71 -16.21 -6.09 14.78
N MET A 72 -16.50 -7.09 15.62
CA MET A 72 -17.03 -8.37 15.14
C MET A 72 -18.39 -8.22 14.44
N ASP A 73 -19.24 -7.30 14.90
CA ASP A 73 -20.55 -7.09 14.31
C ASP A 73 -20.47 -6.33 12.97
N GLU A 74 -19.52 -5.41 12.82
CA GLU A 74 -19.21 -4.77 11.54
C GLU A 74 -18.68 -5.78 10.50
N LEU A 75 -17.83 -6.72 10.91
CA LEU A 75 -17.38 -7.79 10.01
C LEU A 75 -18.48 -8.79 9.62
N LYS A 76 -19.47 -9.06 10.49
CA LYS A 76 -20.65 -9.84 10.08
C LYS A 76 -21.38 -9.16 8.93
N SER A 77 -21.37 -7.83 8.92
CA SER A 77 -21.94 -6.98 7.86
C SER A 77 -20.87 -6.44 6.91
N TYR A 78 -19.87 -7.25 6.54
CA TYR A 78 -18.69 -6.78 5.79
C TYR A 78 -19.00 -6.05 4.47
N LYS A 79 -20.12 -6.39 3.80
CA LYS A 79 -20.56 -5.71 2.57
C LYS A 79 -21.02 -4.27 2.80
N GLY A 80 -21.36 -3.91 4.04
CA GLY A 80 -21.69 -2.54 4.45
C GLY A 80 -20.45 -1.73 4.82
N LEU A 81 -19.26 -2.32 4.84
CA LEU A 81 -18.03 -1.60 5.17
C LEU A 81 -17.64 -0.64 4.07
N GLU A 82 -17.12 0.51 4.47
CA GLU A 82 -16.59 1.50 3.55
C GLU A 82 -15.45 0.92 2.68
N ALA A 83 -14.59 0.07 3.25
CA ALA A 83 -13.54 -0.62 2.51
C ALA A 83 -14.10 -1.51 1.38
N TYR A 84 -15.24 -2.18 1.61
CA TYR A 84 -15.90 -2.98 0.59
C TYR A 84 -16.48 -2.09 -0.51
N ASN A 85 -17.16 -1.00 -0.13
CA ASN A 85 -17.70 -0.02 -1.07
C ASN A 85 -16.60 0.62 -1.92
N GLN A 86 -15.46 0.98 -1.33
CA GLN A 86 -14.30 1.51 -2.03
C GLN A 86 -13.75 0.52 -3.06
N PHE A 87 -13.72 -0.76 -2.74
CA PHE A 87 -13.28 -1.77 -3.70
C PHE A 87 -14.30 -1.97 -4.83
N VAL A 88 -15.59 -2.14 -4.51
CA VAL A 88 -16.65 -2.42 -5.49
C VAL A 88 -17.01 -1.21 -6.37
N SER A 89 -16.83 0.01 -5.87
CA SER A 89 -17.09 1.24 -6.64
C SER A 89 -15.97 1.62 -7.61
N ASP A 90 -15.01 0.71 -7.85
CA ASP A 90 -13.78 0.99 -8.56
C ASP A 90 -13.06 2.22 -7.98
N TRP A 91 -13.06 2.42 -6.66
CA TRP A 91 -12.21 3.46 -6.09
C TRP A 91 -10.76 3.00 -6.03
N VAL A 92 -10.52 1.75 -5.61
CA VAL A 92 -9.20 1.08 -5.75
C VAL A 92 -9.14 0.36 -7.09
N ARG A 93 -8.12 0.63 -7.90
CA ARG A 93 -7.92 0.05 -9.24
C ARG A 93 -6.45 -0.30 -9.46
N ASP A 94 -6.19 -1.03 -10.54
CA ASP A 94 -4.84 -1.29 -11.05
C ASP A 94 -3.91 -1.86 -9.97
N VAL A 95 -4.43 -2.80 -9.17
CA VAL A 95 -3.66 -3.45 -8.10
C VAL A 95 -2.57 -4.28 -8.74
N LYS A 96 -1.33 -3.99 -8.35
CA LYS A 96 -0.13 -4.69 -8.80
C LYS A 96 0.65 -5.18 -7.61
N VAL A 97 1.36 -6.27 -7.83
CA VAL A 97 2.28 -6.86 -6.87
C VAL A 97 3.69 -6.87 -7.46
N CYS A 98 4.67 -6.74 -6.59
CA CYS A 98 6.05 -7.10 -6.86
C CYS A 98 6.63 -7.81 -5.63
N GLU A 99 7.54 -8.74 -5.85
CA GLU A 99 8.23 -9.44 -4.76
C GLU A 99 9.62 -8.82 -4.56
N ILE A 100 9.94 -8.44 -3.33
CA ILE A 100 11.23 -7.88 -2.93
C ILE A 100 11.65 -8.55 -1.65
N SER A 101 12.79 -9.24 -1.66
CA SER A 101 13.35 -9.93 -0.47
C SER A 101 12.39 -10.94 0.17
N GLY A 102 11.57 -11.62 -0.63
CA GLY A 102 10.53 -12.54 -0.14
C GLY A 102 9.30 -11.87 0.46
N LEU A 103 9.21 -10.54 0.42
CA LEU A 103 8.03 -9.77 0.81
C LEU A 103 7.21 -9.40 -0.43
N CYS A 104 5.89 -9.62 -0.35
CA CYS A 104 4.95 -9.14 -1.36
C CYS A 104 4.64 -7.66 -1.10
N VAL A 105 5.01 -6.80 -2.06
CA VAL A 105 4.70 -5.37 -2.04
C VAL A 105 3.57 -5.11 -3.01
N HIS A 106 2.49 -4.52 -2.51
CA HIS A 106 1.32 -4.15 -3.32
C HIS A 106 1.30 -2.65 -3.60
N THR A 107 0.89 -2.28 -4.81
CA THR A 107 0.56 -0.91 -5.20
C THR A 107 -0.78 -0.89 -5.89
N ALA A 108 -1.53 0.20 -5.74
CA ALA A 108 -2.81 0.38 -6.40
C ALA A 108 -3.02 1.85 -6.73
N LYS A 109 -3.83 2.11 -7.76
CA LYS A 109 -4.33 3.45 -8.06
C LYS A 109 -5.61 3.66 -7.29
N VAL A 110 -5.68 4.75 -6.54
CA VAL A 110 -6.89 5.17 -5.84
C VAL A 110 -7.54 6.33 -6.57
N GLY A 111 -8.87 6.33 -6.66
CA GLY A 111 -9.63 7.40 -7.28
C GLY A 111 -9.52 8.70 -6.48
N SER A 112 -9.24 9.82 -7.15
CA SER A 112 -9.34 11.13 -6.51
C SER A 112 -10.80 11.58 -6.50
N LYS A 113 -11.63 10.95 -5.66
CA LYS A 113 -12.93 11.52 -5.31
C LYS A 113 -12.80 12.02 -3.88
N TYR A 114 -12.63 13.34 -3.78
CA TYR A 114 -12.50 14.15 -2.57
C TYR A 114 -11.10 14.15 -1.93
N SER A 115 -10.42 15.28 -2.08
CA SER A 115 -9.21 15.68 -1.35
C SER A 115 -9.53 15.84 0.13
N LEU A 116 -9.68 14.76 0.90
CA LEU A 116 -9.60 14.82 2.36
C LEU A 116 -8.98 13.53 2.92
N ILE A 117 -7.74 13.70 3.39
CA ILE A 117 -6.98 12.90 4.39
C ILE A 117 -6.30 11.62 3.88
N PHE A 118 -4.99 11.75 3.71
CA PHE A 118 -3.99 10.69 3.53
C PHE A 118 -4.12 9.58 4.59
N SER A 119 -4.05 8.32 4.15
CA SER A 119 -3.07 7.38 4.70
C SER A 119 -2.81 6.24 3.72
N ASN A 120 -1.53 6.08 3.35
CA ASN A 120 -1.05 4.99 2.51
C ASN A 120 -1.34 3.65 3.19
N PHE A 121 -2.17 2.82 2.57
CA PHE A 121 -2.26 1.40 2.93
C PHE A 121 -1.01 0.70 2.42
N PHE A 122 0.02 0.67 3.26
CA PHE A 122 1.23 -0.12 3.04
C PHE A 122 1.19 -1.29 4.03
N GLY A 123 0.54 -2.38 3.61
CA GLY A 123 0.49 -3.64 4.35
C GLY A 123 1.65 -4.54 3.92
N THR A 124 2.55 -4.85 4.83
CA THR A 124 3.58 -5.89 4.65
C THR A 124 3.04 -7.19 5.22
N PHE A 125 2.67 -8.14 4.37
CA PHE A 125 2.40 -9.52 4.80
C PHE A 125 3.73 -10.24 4.95
N ARG A 126 4.10 -10.57 6.19
CA ARG A 126 5.26 -11.40 6.52
C ARG A 126 4.77 -12.82 6.69
N GLN A 127 5.25 -13.73 5.84
CA GLN A 127 5.00 -15.17 5.99
C GLN A 127 5.80 -15.68 7.21
N SER A 128 5.16 -16.51 8.04
CA SER A 128 5.82 -17.36 9.04
C SER A 128 5.82 -18.80 8.58
#